data_AF-A0A6B2LRJ0-F1
#
_entry.id   AF-A0A6B2LRJ0-F1
#
_cell.length_a   1.000
_cell.length_b   1.000
_cell.length_c   1.000
_cell.angle_alpha   90.00
_cell.angle_beta   90.00
_cell.angle_gamma   90.00
#
_symmetry.space_group_name_H-M   'P 1'
#
loop_
_entity.id
_entity.type
_entity.pdbx_description
1 polymer ?
#
loop_
_entity_poly.entity_id
_entity_poly.type
_entity_poly.pdbx_seq_one_letter_code
_entity_poly.pdbx_strand_id
1 'polypeptide(L)'
;MFGLNGVGKSTIYVRLTQDVFVDTYDPTIDDSYRFQIEVDKIDYVMDILEIPDPVGENNNMKDMYIKSADCIMLIYSITDPCSLDFVKDHIPTFQSIRGGDLPCCVLVGNKADLEDQRAITKEQGEE
;
A
#
# COMPACT_ATOMS: atom_id res chain seq x y z
N MET A 1 3.79 0.79 -1.96
CA MET A 1 2.58 0.79 -1.11
C MET A 1 2.06 2.20 -1.00
N PHE A 2 0.76 2.40 -1.21
CA PHE A 2 0.12 3.72 -1.13
C PHE A 2 -1.20 3.62 -0.36
N GLY A 3 -1.53 4.64 0.43
CA GLY A 3 -2.74 4.71 1.25
C GLY A 3 -2.58 5.72 2.38
N LEU A 4 -3.68 6.03 3.07
CA LEU A 4 -3.67 6.98 4.19
C LEU A 4 -2.74 6.54 5.34
N ASN A 5 -2.34 7.49 6.18
CA ASN A 5 -1.61 7.19 7.40
C ASN A 5 -2.49 6.37 8.37
N GLY A 6 -1.89 5.39 9.05
CA GLY A 6 -2.62 4.55 10.02
C GLY A 6 -3.48 3.42 9.43
N VAL A 7 -3.47 3.22 8.10
CA VAL A 7 -4.15 2.05 7.47
C VAL A 7 -3.37 0.74 7.67
N GLY A 8 -2.12 0.79 8.12
CA GLY A 8 -1.29 -0.39 8.44
C GLY A 8 -0.33 -0.85 7.32
N LYS A 9 0.17 0.08 6.49
CA LYS A 9 1.12 -0.22 5.39
C LYS A 9 2.41 -0.86 5.92
N SER A 10 3.04 -0.24 6.92
CA SER A 10 4.27 -0.75 7.54
C SER A 10 4.02 -2.04 8.33
N THR A 11 2.85 -2.19 8.97
CA THR A 11 2.46 -3.43 9.66
C THR A 11 2.37 -4.63 8.72
N ILE A 12 1.87 -4.45 7.50
CA ILE A 12 1.84 -5.51 6.48
C ILE A 12 3.26 -6.00 6.18
N TYR A 13 4.21 -5.08 6.00
CA TYR A 13 5.60 -5.43 5.74
C TYR A 13 6.25 -6.18 6.92
N VAL A 14 6.11 -5.65 8.13
CA VAL A 14 6.69 -6.26 9.34
C VAL A 14 6.11 -7.66 9.54
N ARG A 15 4.79 -7.81 9.33
CA ARG A 15 4.13 -9.11 9.43
C ARG A 15 4.66 -10.09 8.39
N LEU A 16 4.89 -9.64 7.15
CA LEU A 16 5.41 -10.46 6.06
C LEU A 16 6.86 -10.92 6.27
N THR A 17 7.71 -10.06 6.84
CA THR A 17 9.16 -10.33 6.93
C THR A 17 9.61 -10.90 8.26
N GLN A 18 8.94 -10.56 9.36
CA GLN A 18 9.35 -10.95 10.71
C GLN A 18 8.36 -11.89 11.39
N ASP A 19 7.19 -12.15 10.77
CA ASP A 19 6.10 -12.93 11.35
C ASP A 19 5.68 -12.44 12.76
N VAL A 20 5.78 -11.13 13.00
CA VAL A 20 5.33 -10.47 14.24
C VAL A 20 4.28 -9.40 13.95
N PHE A 21 3.43 -9.14 14.93
CA PHE A 21 2.51 -8.02 14.93
C PHE A 21 2.94 -7.06 16.04
N VAL A 22 3.27 -5.82 15.67
CA VAL A 22 3.78 -4.81 16.61
C VAL A 22 2.72 -3.74 16.77
N ASP A 23 2.23 -3.56 18.00
CA ASP A 23 1.19 -2.57 18.33
C ASP A 23 1.73 -1.13 18.33
N THR A 24 3.06 -0.96 18.45
CA THR A 24 3.72 0.35 18.46
C THR A 24 4.35 0.66 17.11
N TYR A 25 3.91 1.76 16.50
CA TYR A 25 4.57 2.35 15.34
C TYR A 25 5.98 2.84 15.72
N ASP A 26 7.01 2.29 15.08
CA ASP A 26 8.38 2.79 15.20
C ASP A 26 8.69 3.70 13.99
N PRO A 27 8.82 5.03 14.19
CA PRO A 27 9.10 5.98 13.12
C PRO A 27 10.53 5.87 12.55
N THR A 28 11.39 4.99 13.07
CA THR A 28 12.73 4.71 12.52
C THR A 28 12.73 3.63 11.45
N ILE A 29 11.57 2.99 11.22
CA ILE A 29 11.39 2.00 10.17
C ILE A 29 11.48 2.72 8.82
N ASP A 30 12.46 2.30 8.01
CA ASP A 30 12.80 2.86 6.70
C ASP A 30 11.61 2.78 5.72
N ASP A 31 11.46 3.78 4.84
CA ASP A 31 10.40 3.80 3.83
C ASP A 31 10.67 2.78 2.70
N SER A 32 11.88 2.21 2.66
CA SER A 32 12.30 1.18 1.72
C SER A 32 12.60 -0.14 2.42
N TYR A 33 12.07 -1.21 1.84
CA TYR A 33 12.11 -2.53 2.42
C TYR A 33 12.51 -3.56 1.37
N ARG A 34 13.46 -4.42 1.70
CA ARG A 34 13.93 -5.48 0.80
C ARG A 34 13.89 -6.84 1.49
N PHE A 35 13.28 -7.81 0.85
CA PHE A 35 13.29 -9.20 1.31
C PHE A 35 13.33 -10.18 0.16
N GLN A 36 13.68 -11.43 0.46
CA GLN A 36 13.65 -12.54 -0.49
C GLN A 36 12.45 -13.44 -0.20
N ILE A 37 11.79 -13.91 -1.26
CA ILE A 37 10.65 -14.82 -1.16
C ILE A 37 10.75 -15.89 -2.25
N GLU A 38 10.44 -17.13 -1.89
CA GLU A 38 10.29 -18.22 -2.86
C GLU A 38 8.82 -18.30 -3.30
N VAL A 39 8.57 -18.15 -4.60
CA VAL A 39 7.25 -18.35 -5.22
C VAL A 39 7.40 -19.38 -6.32
N ASP A 40 6.60 -20.46 -6.28
CA ASP A 40 6.67 -21.56 -7.24
C ASP A 40 8.08 -22.14 -7.44
N LYS A 41 8.86 -22.24 -6.35
CA LYS A 41 10.26 -22.70 -6.33
C LYS A 41 11.25 -21.79 -7.07
N ILE A 42 10.88 -20.54 -7.26
CA ILE A 42 11.74 -19.51 -7.84
C ILE A 42 11.95 -18.43 -6.77
N ASP A 43 13.22 -18.09 -6.52
CA ASP A 43 13.58 -17.03 -5.60
C ASP A 43 13.40 -15.65 -6.24
N TYR A 44 12.65 -14.79 -5.56
CA TYR A 44 12.44 -13.40 -5.94
C TYR A 44 13.02 -12.47 -4.87
N VAL A 45 13.61 -11.36 -5.31
CA VAL A 45 13.98 -10.24 -4.43
C VAL A 45 12.91 -9.18 -4.61
N MET A 46 12.22 -8.85 -3.54
CA MET A 46 11.14 -7.86 -3.53
C MET A 46 11.64 -6.57 -2.89
N ASP A 47 11.53 -5.47 -3.63
CA ASP A 47 11.74 -4.11 -3.15
C ASP A 47 10.37 -3.44 -2.93
N ILE A 48 9.99 -3.31 -1.66
CA ILE A 48 8.77 -2.61 -1.26
C ILE A 48 9.14 -1.21 -0.83
N LEU A 49 8.52 -0.22 -1.47
CA LEU A 49 8.62 1.18 -1.09
C LEU A 49 7.29 1.67 -0.54
N GLU A 50 7.30 2.35 0.60
CA GLU A 50 6.18 3.14 1.08
C GLU A 50 6.19 4.52 0.39
N ILE A 51 5.08 4.87 -0.27
CA ILE A 51 4.93 6.19 -0.89
C ILE A 51 4.31 7.10 0.17
N PRO A 52 5.05 8.08 0.71
CA PRO A 52 4.50 8.98 1.71
C PRO A 52 3.35 9.81 1.14
N ASP A 53 2.37 10.10 2.00
CA ASP A 53 1.26 11.00 1.70
C ASP A 53 1.82 12.42 1.48
N PRO A 54 1.59 13.06 0.32
CA PRO A 54 2.20 14.35 0.02
C PRO A 54 1.46 15.47 0.73
N VAL A 55 1.69 15.63 2.03
CA VAL A 55 1.61 16.94 2.67
C VAL A 55 2.96 17.65 2.47
N GLY A 56 3.36 17.91 1.21
CA GLY A 56 4.59 18.66 0.91
C GLY A 56 5.29 18.40 -0.44
N GLU A 57 5.29 19.45 -1.27
CA GLU A 57 6.19 19.92 -2.36
C GLU A 57 7.06 19.01 -3.26
N ASN A 58 7.27 17.71 -3.03
CA ASN A 58 8.18 16.90 -3.88
C ASN A 58 7.48 15.83 -4.73
N ASN A 59 6.57 16.27 -5.62
CA ASN A 59 5.91 15.40 -6.61
C ASN A 59 6.89 14.59 -7.49
N ASN A 60 8.10 15.10 -7.74
CA ASN A 60 9.07 14.45 -8.64
C ASN A 60 9.53 13.06 -8.16
N MET A 61 9.73 12.86 -6.85
CA MET A 61 10.17 11.56 -6.33
C MET A 61 9.04 10.54 -6.39
N LYS A 62 7.83 10.96 -5.99
CA LYS A 62 6.61 10.15 -6.11
C LYS A 62 6.39 9.70 -7.54
N ASP A 63 6.49 10.61 -8.51
CA ASP A 63 6.34 10.30 -9.93
C ASP A 63 7.38 9.30 -10.42
N MET A 64 8.62 9.41 -9.95
CA MET A 64 9.70 8.47 -10.28
C MET A 64 9.40 7.06 -9.75
N TYR A 65 9.00 6.95 -8.48
CA TYR A 65 8.68 5.67 -7.84
C TYR A 65 7.46 5.02 -8.47
N ILE A 66 6.43 5.83 -8.76
CA ILE A 66 5.29 5.36 -9.53
C ILE A 66 5.83 4.86 -10.85
N LYS A 67 6.54 5.66 -11.67
CA LYS A 67 7.07 5.24 -12.99
C LYS A 67 8.00 4.02 -13.00
N SER A 68 8.67 3.69 -11.90
CA SER A 68 9.57 2.54 -11.82
C SER A 68 8.94 1.30 -11.20
N ALA A 69 7.75 1.38 -10.59
CA ALA A 69 7.17 0.25 -9.87
C ALA A 69 6.70 -0.86 -10.81
N ASP A 70 6.97 -2.13 -10.48
CA ASP A 70 6.43 -3.30 -11.18
C ASP A 70 4.98 -3.63 -10.75
N CYS A 71 4.60 -3.20 -9.55
CA CYS A 71 3.27 -3.38 -8.97
C CYS A 71 2.95 -2.23 -8.02
N ILE A 72 1.67 -1.86 -7.90
CA ILE A 72 1.18 -0.87 -6.95
C ILE A 72 0.17 -1.54 -6.01
N MET A 73 0.46 -1.50 -4.72
CA MET A 73 -0.49 -1.91 -3.67
C MET A 73 -1.18 -0.68 -3.09
N LEU A 74 -2.50 -0.60 -3.28
CA LEU A 74 -3.39 0.42 -2.75
C LEU A 74 -4.02 -0.12 -1.46
N ILE A 75 -3.71 0.47 -0.32
CA ILE A 75 -4.07 -0.08 0.99
C ILE A 75 -5.03 0.87 1.67
N TYR A 76 -6.17 0.34 2.11
CA TYR A 76 -7.18 1.05 2.89
C TYR A 76 -7.53 0.26 4.15
N SER A 77 -8.20 0.88 5.11
CA SER A 77 -8.67 0.24 6.34
C SER A 77 -10.17 -0.03 6.23
N ILE A 78 -10.63 -1.26 6.49
CA ILE A 78 -12.07 -1.59 6.39
C ILE A 78 -12.95 -0.82 7.40
N THR A 79 -12.32 -0.23 8.42
CA THR A 79 -12.96 0.57 9.48
C THR A 79 -13.03 2.06 9.13
N ASP A 80 -12.43 2.50 8.02
CA ASP A 80 -12.31 3.92 7.66
C ASP A 80 -12.67 4.13 6.18
N PRO A 81 -13.93 4.48 5.86
CA PRO A 81 -14.39 4.74 4.50
C PRO A 81 -13.55 5.78 3.76
N CYS A 82 -13.07 6.82 4.46
CA CYS A 82 -12.25 7.87 3.85
C CYS A 82 -10.93 7.32 3.29
N SER A 83 -10.41 6.22 3.86
CA SER A 83 -9.19 5.58 3.37
C SER A 83 -9.38 4.86 2.03
N LEU A 84 -10.59 4.36 1.74
CA LEU A 84 -10.91 3.77 0.44
C LEU A 84 -11.10 4.84 -0.63
N ASP A 85 -11.87 5.88 -0.30
CA ASP A 85 -12.08 7.02 -1.21
C ASP A 85 -10.73 7.66 -1.57
N PHE A 86 -9.86 7.84 -0.58
CA PHE A 86 -8.51 8.37 -0.80
C PHE A 86 -7.71 7.56 -1.83
N VAL A 87 -7.68 6.23 -1.75
CA VAL A 87 -6.92 5.44 -2.73
C VAL A 87 -7.58 5.43 -4.11
N LYS A 88 -8.92 5.43 -4.18
CA LYS A 88 -9.69 5.50 -5.43
C LYS A 88 -9.42 6.82 -6.17
N ASP A 89 -9.44 7.94 -5.46
CA ASP A 89 -9.20 9.28 -6.03
C ASP A 89 -7.79 9.46 -6.62
N HIS A 90 -6.82 8.64 -6.17
CA HIS A 90 -5.43 8.71 -6.65
C HIS A 90 -5.13 7.81 -7.87
N ILE A 91 -6.02 6.87 -8.21
CA ILE A 91 -5.86 5.98 -9.37
C ILE A 91 -5.68 6.78 -10.68
N PRO A 92 -6.51 7.81 -11.00
CA PRO A 92 -6.34 8.61 -12.22
C PRO A 92 -5.00 9.34 -12.26
N THR A 93 -4.52 9.82 -11.10
CA THR A 93 -3.21 10.46 -11.01
C THR A 93 -2.09 9.47 -11.36
N PHE A 94 -2.17 8.23 -10.87
CA PHE A 94 -1.17 7.21 -11.16
C PHE A 94 -1.15 6.83 -12.64
N GLN A 95 -2.33 6.72 -13.27
CA GLN A 95 -2.46 6.48 -14.72
C GLN A 95 -1.85 7.63 -15.53
N SER A 96 -2.11 8.88 -15.11
CA SER A 96 -1.54 10.07 -15.76
C SER A 96 -0.02 10.11 -15.67
N ILE A 97 0.56 9.80 -14.50
CA ILE A 97 2.02 9.75 -14.29
C ILE A 97 2.67 8.69 -15.17
N ARG A 98 2.02 7.53 -15.34
CA ARG A 98 2.51 6.44 -16.20
C ARG A 98 2.38 6.75 -17.69
N GLY A 99 1.44 7.59 -18.08
CA GLY A 99 1.11 7.85 -19.48
C GLY A 99 0.35 6.69 -20.14
N GLY A 100 -0.38 5.89 -19.36
CA GLY A 100 -1.08 4.70 -19.84
C GLY A 100 -1.67 3.86 -18.72
N ASP A 101 -1.81 2.56 -18.96
CA ASP A 101 -2.32 1.60 -17.97
C ASP A 101 -1.40 1.51 -16.75
N LEU A 102 -2.02 1.26 -15.59
CA LEU A 102 -1.25 0.93 -14.40
C LEU A 102 -0.56 -0.43 -14.58
N PRO A 103 0.59 -0.66 -13.92
CA PRO A 103 1.12 -2.01 -13.78
C PRO A 103 0.11 -2.89 -13.01
N CYS A 104 0.52 -4.10 -12.63
CA CYS A 104 -0.23 -4.89 -11.65
C CYS A 104 -0.64 -4.00 -10.47
N CYS A 105 -1.95 -3.82 -10.25
CA CYS A 105 -2.50 -2.96 -9.22
C CYS A 105 -3.37 -3.82 -8.32
N VAL A 106 -3.07 -3.83 -7.04
CA VAL A 106 -3.77 -4.65 -6.04
C VAL A 106 -4.37 -3.73 -5.00
N LEU A 107 -5.69 -3.80 -4.85
CA LEU A 107 -6.41 -3.13 -3.77
C LEU A 107 -6.47 -4.05 -2.54
N VAL A 108 -6.11 -3.52 -1.38
CA VAL A 108 -5.95 -4.26 -0.13
C VAL A 108 -6.79 -3.61 0.97
N GLY A 109 -7.87 -4.28 1.37
CA GLY A 109 -8.67 -3.93 2.55
C GLY A 109 -8.05 -4.50 3.81
N ASN A 110 -7.29 -3.68 4.52
CA ASN A 110 -6.59 -4.07 5.75
C ASN A 110 -7.49 -4.00 6.99
N LYS A 111 -7.03 -4.59 8.10
CA LYS A 111 -7.72 -4.70 9.39
C LYS A 111 -8.99 -5.55 9.35
N ALA A 112 -8.98 -6.60 8.53
CA ALA A 112 -10.11 -7.52 8.36
C ALA A 112 -10.47 -8.31 9.64
N ASP A 113 -9.57 -8.34 10.62
CA ASP A 113 -9.81 -8.84 11.97
C ASP A 113 -10.82 -7.99 12.76
N LEU A 114 -10.96 -6.70 12.43
CA LEU A 114 -11.91 -5.77 13.08
C LEU A 114 -13.30 -5.81 12.45
N GLU A 115 -13.87 -7.01 12.28
CA GLU A 115 -15.15 -7.21 11.60
C GLU A 115 -16.31 -6.46 12.29
N ASP A 116 -16.29 -6.40 13.63
CA ASP A 116 -17.29 -5.66 14.42
C ASP A 116 -17.25 -4.13 14.19
N GLN A 117 -16.14 -3.62 13.66
CA GLN A 117 -15.93 -2.21 13.34
C GLN A 117 -15.93 -1.96 11.83
N ARG A 118 -16.31 -2.96 11.01
CA ARG A 118 -16.34 -2.84 9.56
C ARG A 118 -17.31 -1.73 9.14
N ALA A 119 -16.78 -0.75 8.44
CA ALA A 119 -17.54 0.32 7.80
C ALA A 119 -17.63 0.15 6.27
N ILE A 120 -16.77 -0.68 5.69
CA ILE A 120 -16.67 -0.94 4.25
C ILE A 120 -16.98 -2.41 3.97
N THR A 121 -18.02 -2.68 3.18
CA THR A 121 -18.36 -4.04 2.77
C THR A 121 -17.38 -4.57 1.72
N LYS A 122 -17.37 -5.89 1.50
CA LYS A 122 -16.49 -6.48 0.48
C LYS A 122 -16.85 -5.99 -0.92
N GLU A 123 -18.15 -5.85 -1.18
CA GLU A 123 -18.69 -5.38 -2.46
C GLU A 123 -18.21 -3.97 -2.78
N GLN A 124 -18.18 -3.06 -1.80
CA GLN A 124 -17.68 -1.69 -1.99
C GLN A 124 -16.19 -1.62 -2.35
N GLY A 125 -15.42 -2.64 -1.97
CA GLY A 125 -14.01 -2.80 -2.34
C GLY A 125 -13.80 -3.50 -3.68
N GLU A 126 -14.81 -4.18 -4.22
CA GLU A 126 -14.76 -4.86 -5.53
C GLU A 126 -15.23 -3.94 -6.68
N GLU A 127 -15.99 -2.89 -6.35
CA GLU A 127 -16.38 -1.79 -7.25
C GLU A 127 -15.25 -0.78 -7.54
#